data_AF-A0A1G0R7G3-F1
#
_entry.id   AF-A0A1G0R7G3-F1
#
_cell.length_a   1.000
_cell.length_b   1.000
_cell.length_c   1.000
_cell.angle_alpha   90.00
_cell.angle_beta   90.00
_cell.angle_gamma   90.00
#
_symmetry.space_group_name_H-M   'P 1'
#
loop_
_entity.id
_entity.type
_entity.pdbx_description
1 polymer ?
#
loop_
_entity_poly.entity_id
_entity_poly.type
_entity_poly.pdbx_seq_one_letter_code
_entity_poly.pdbx_strand_id
1 'polypeptide(L)'
;MNKIIIDNIDLNTEESDEAIEMLQKASLELQENDEELWFHEWNNAVDSLNTATFLLKKESHKKWKWITICIHHAFYSICIAVQTNGNFRNVLNYNNNNKPYFSSTNGIDWIKSEKIDLSEYFYKIKWNEIIYSVELEKLRIKFNEVSAENDNEVSTETVNVDFNDKNLIGFQTVLARVMDPKVFMNRYEGQKALELTNDEMQNIIRIHLIRNEYVHFKPQLNVYNINQIKHDLQTYLKCIYFLVFESHSLIHLNHEEKILLKDNIEILEKAINA
;
A
#
# COMPACT_ATOMS: atom_id res chain seq x y z
N MET A 1 -2.50 1.40 -31.73
CA MET A 1 -2.32 1.70 -30.30
C MET A 1 -1.36 2.86 -30.17
N ASN A 2 -1.89 4.08 -29.96
CA ASN A 2 -1.06 5.26 -29.71
C ASN A 2 -0.66 5.24 -28.23
N LYS A 3 0.62 5.00 -27.97
CA LYS A 3 1.21 5.04 -26.64
C LYS A 3 1.60 6.48 -26.37
N ILE A 4 0.91 7.16 -25.46
CA ILE A 4 1.33 8.49 -25.01
C ILE A 4 2.51 8.26 -24.06
N ILE A 5 3.71 8.65 -24.51
CA ILE A 5 4.93 8.72 -23.71
C ILE A 5 4.99 10.16 -23.20
N ILE A 6 4.96 10.35 -21.88
CA ILE A 6 5.09 11.66 -21.23
C ILE A 6 6.48 11.70 -20.61
N ASP A 7 7.45 12.21 -21.35
CA ASP A 7 8.73 12.63 -20.80
C ASP A 7 8.63 14.08 -20.34
N ASN A 8 9.04 14.34 -19.09
CA ASN A 8 9.33 15.63 -18.48
C ASN A 8 8.30 16.76 -18.71
N ILE A 9 7.22 16.75 -17.93
CA ILE A 9 6.41 17.96 -17.71
C ILE A 9 7.05 18.76 -16.57
N ASP A 10 7.57 19.94 -16.91
CA ASP A 10 8.09 20.91 -15.97
C ASP A 10 6.91 21.55 -15.22
N LEU A 11 6.82 21.31 -13.92
CA LEU A 11 5.65 21.66 -13.10
C LEU A 11 5.70 23.14 -12.70
N ASN A 12 5.20 24.02 -13.57
CA ASN A 12 4.78 25.37 -13.19
C ASN A 12 3.33 25.68 -13.62
N THR A 13 2.43 25.45 -12.66
CA THR A 13 1.24 26.26 -12.24
C THR A 13 0.09 26.64 -13.17
N GLU A 14 -0.09 26.08 -14.36
CA GLU A 14 -1.44 26.06 -15.00
C GLU A 14 -1.58 24.87 -15.95
N GLU A 15 -0.51 24.55 -16.69
CA GLU A 15 -0.42 23.38 -17.57
C GLU A 15 -0.45 22.04 -16.81
N SER A 16 -0.08 22.04 -15.51
CA SER A 16 -0.13 20.86 -14.64
C SER A 16 -1.57 20.43 -14.35
N ASP A 17 -2.46 21.37 -14.08
CA ASP A 17 -3.84 21.06 -13.70
C ASP A 17 -4.64 20.58 -14.92
N GLU A 18 -4.39 21.20 -16.08
CA GLU A 18 -4.96 20.78 -17.36
C GLU A 18 -4.44 19.39 -17.78
N ALA A 19 -3.15 19.10 -17.56
CA ALA A 19 -2.59 17.76 -17.78
C ALA A 19 -3.17 16.71 -16.82
N ILE A 20 -3.40 17.06 -15.56
CA ILE A 20 -4.06 16.17 -14.57
C ILE A 20 -5.51 15.90 -14.99
N GLU A 21 -6.25 16.92 -15.44
CA GLU A 21 -7.63 16.78 -15.90
C GLU A 21 -7.71 15.93 -17.18
N MET A 22 -6.78 16.12 -18.13
CA MET A 22 -6.68 15.28 -19.33
C MET A 22 -6.33 13.82 -19.00
N LEU A 23 -5.46 13.58 -18.02
CA LEU A 23 -5.13 12.22 -17.57
C LEU A 23 -6.29 11.58 -16.83
N GLN A 24 -7.02 12.33 -16.01
CA GLN A 24 -8.25 11.85 -15.35
C GLN A 24 -9.31 11.49 -16.37
N LYS A 25 -9.52 12.34 -17.39
CA LYS A 25 -10.49 12.09 -18.46
C LYS A 25 -10.10 10.89 -19.33
N ALA A 26 -8.83 10.77 -19.71
CA ALA A 26 -8.33 9.61 -20.45
C ALA A 26 -8.41 8.33 -19.61
N SER A 27 -8.18 8.41 -18.30
CA SER A 27 -8.39 7.28 -17.38
C SER A 27 -9.86 6.89 -17.27
N LEU A 28 -10.78 7.86 -17.29
CA LEU A 28 -12.22 7.61 -17.30
C LEU A 28 -12.66 6.92 -18.61
N GLU A 29 -12.20 7.44 -19.76
CA GLU A 29 -12.50 6.88 -21.09
C GLU A 29 -11.93 5.46 -21.26
N LEU A 30 -10.82 5.12 -20.59
CA LEU A 30 -10.27 3.75 -20.55
C LEU A 30 -11.05 2.81 -19.60
N GLN A 31 -11.75 3.35 -18.60
CA GLN A 31 -12.56 2.57 -17.65
C GLN A 31 -13.95 2.23 -18.18
N GLU A 32 -14.45 2.91 -19.21
CA GLU A 32 -15.79 2.69 -19.80
C GLU A 32 -15.83 1.61 -20.89
N ASN A 33 -14.75 0.84 -21.10
CA ASN A 33 -14.77 -0.30 -22.02
C ASN A 33 -15.15 -1.60 -21.28
N ASP A 34 -16.39 -2.08 -21.46
CA ASP A 34 -16.91 -3.32 -20.86
C ASP A 34 -16.11 -4.60 -21.23
N GLU A 35 -15.19 -4.52 -22.20
CA GLU A 35 -14.32 -5.63 -22.60
C GLU A 35 -12.99 -5.69 -21.80
N GLU A 36 -12.61 -4.62 -21.09
CA GLU A 36 -11.36 -4.54 -20.34
C GLU A 36 -11.58 -4.13 -18.88
N LEU A 37 -11.11 -4.97 -17.97
CA LEU A 37 -11.26 -4.76 -16.54
C LEU A 37 -9.99 -4.14 -15.93
N TRP A 38 -10.01 -2.83 -15.71
CA TRP A 38 -8.91 -2.08 -15.11
C TRP A 38 -9.07 -1.97 -13.59
N PHE A 39 -8.05 -2.38 -12.84
CA PHE A 39 -8.06 -2.30 -11.38
C PHE A 39 -6.94 -1.42 -10.84
N HIS A 40 -7.31 -0.59 -9.88
CA HIS A 40 -6.40 0.11 -8.98
C HIS A 40 -6.51 -0.47 -7.58
N GLU A 41 -5.48 -0.28 -6.77
CA GLU A 41 -5.37 -0.86 -5.45
C GLU A 41 -6.44 -0.30 -4.52
N TRP A 42 -6.76 0.98 -4.64
CA TRP A 42 -7.86 1.56 -3.88
C TRP A 42 -9.23 1.02 -4.34
N ASN A 43 -9.44 0.75 -5.65
CA ASN A 43 -10.64 0.08 -6.17
C ASN A 43 -10.81 -1.31 -5.55
N ASN A 44 -9.72 -2.09 -5.48
CA ASN A 44 -9.71 -3.38 -4.82
C ASN A 44 -10.10 -3.28 -3.34
N ALA A 45 -9.71 -2.21 -2.66
CA ALA A 45 -10.12 -1.98 -1.27
C ALA A 45 -11.61 -1.65 -1.15
N VAL A 46 -12.13 -0.76 -2.01
CA VAL A 46 -13.56 -0.42 -2.09
C VAL A 46 -14.40 -1.66 -2.33
N ASP A 47 -14.06 -2.47 -3.34
CA ASP A 47 -14.78 -3.70 -3.67
C ASP A 47 -14.76 -4.72 -2.53
N SER A 48 -13.64 -4.81 -1.82
CA SER A 48 -13.50 -5.69 -0.67
C SER A 48 -14.40 -5.24 0.48
N LEU A 49 -14.44 -3.94 0.78
CA LEU A 49 -15.32 -3.40 1.82
C LEU A 49 -16.81 -3.53 1.44
N ASN A 50 -17.16 -3.22 0.20
CA ASN A 50 -18.51 -3.44 -0.35
C ASN A 50 -18.93 -4.90 -0.20
N THR A 51 -18.03 -5.83 -0.54
CA THR A 51 -18.27 -7.27 -0.39
C THR A 51 -18.48 -7.66 1.07
N ALA A 52 -17.66 -7.13 1.98
CA ALA A 52 -17.84 -7.35 3.42
C ALA A 52 -19.21 -6.86 3.90
N THR A 53 -19.62 -5.66 3.48
CA THR A 53 -20.93 -5.07 3.79
C THR A 53 -22.07 -5.91 3.24
N PHE A 54 -21.95 -6.41 2.00
CA PHE A 54 -22.94 -7.32 1.42
C PHE A 54 -23.06 -8.62 2.21
N LEU A 55 -21.93 -9.19 2.65
CA LEU A 55 -21.90 -10.43 3.42
C LEU A 55 -22.57 -10.30 4.80
N LEU A 56 -22.63 -9.11 5.39
CA LEU A 56 -23.36 -8.88 6.65
C LEU A 56 -24.83 -9.29 6.57
N LYS A 57 -25.46 -9.12 5.40
CA LYS A 57 -26.87 -9.46 5.15
C LYS A 57 -27.15 -10.97 5.17
N LYS A 58 -26.12 -11.82 5.11
CA LYS A 58 -26.30 -13.27 5.12
C LYS A 58 -26.58 -13.79 6.53
N GLU A 59 -27.54 -14.72 6.63
CA GLU A 59 -27.86 -15.45 7.86
C GLU A 59 -26.93 -16.67 8.03
N SER A 60 -25.63 -16.42 8.24
CA SER A 60 -24.68 -17.50 8.50
C SER A 60 -23.55 -17.02 9.40
N HIS A 61 -23.20 -17.81 10.41
CA HIS A 61 -22.01 -17.55 11.24
C HIS A 61 -20.71 -17.60 10.41
N LYS A 62 -20.71 -18.38 9.31
CA LYS A 62 -19.56 -18.49 8.40
C LYS A 62 -19.29 -17.21 7.61
N LYS A 63 -20.20 -16.22 7.65
CA LYS A 63 -19.97 -14.92 6.99
C LYS A 63 -18.74 -14.21 7.55
N TRP A 64 -18.45 -14.35 8.84
CA TRP A 64 -17.31 -13.72 9.50
C TRP A 64 -15.97 -14.21 8.96
N LYS A 65 -15.90 -15.45 8.47
CA LYS A 65 -14.74 -15.96 7.71
C LYS A 65 -14.44 -15.05 6.52
N TRP A 66 -15.46 -14.82 5.70
CA TRP A 66 -15.33 -14.06 4.46
C TRP A 66 -15.17 -12.57 4.71
N ILE A 67 -15.88 -12.01 5.69
CA ILE A 67 -15.69 -10.62 6.13
C ILE A 67 -14.25 -10.39 6.61
N THR A 68 -13.67 -11.34 7.35
CA THR A 68 -12.26 -11.27 7.78
C THR A 68 -11.30 -11.20 6.59
N ILE A 69 -11.52 -12.03 5.56
CA ILE A 69 -10.72 -12.00 4.33
C ILE A 69 -10.86 -10.65 3.62
N CYS A 70 -12.09 -10.18 3.46
CA CYS A 70 -12.40 -8.92 2.77
C CYS A 70 -11.79 -7.71 3.49
N ILE A 71 -11.97 -7.57 4.80
CA ILE A 71 -11.41 -6.44 5.56
C ILE A 71 -9.88 -6.49 5.59
N HIS A 72 -9.28 -7.69 5.74
CA HIS A 72 -7.83 -7.83 5.64
C HIS A 72 -7.31 -7.42 4.26
N HIS A 73 -7.98 -7.87 3.18
CA HIS A 73 -7.62 -7.51 1.82
C HIS A 73 -7.76 -6.00 1.58
N ALA A 74 -8.86 -5.38 2.03
CA ALA A 74 -9.04 -3.94 1.95
C ALA A 74 -7.91 -3.17 2.65
N PHE A 75 -7.52 -3.60 3.85
CA PHE A 75 -6.42 -2.95 4.56
C PHE A 75 -5.08 -3.12 3.84
N TYR A 76 -4.78 -4.31 3.33
CA TYR A 76 -3.59 -4.54 2.51
C TYR A 76 -3.56 -3.66 1.26
N SER A 77 -4.68 -3.60 0.53
CA SER A 77 -4.84 -2.78 -0.66
C SER A 77 -4.68 -1.29 -0.38
N ILE A 78 -5.26 -0.77 0.71
CA ILE A 78 -5.04 0.61 1.15
C ILE A 78 -3.58 0.85 1.55
N CYS A 79 -2.93 -0.10 2.23
CA CYS A 79 -1.52 0.03 2.57
C CYS A 79 -0.61 0.17 1.33
N ILE A 80 -0.97 -0.49 0.23
CA ILE A 80 -0.28 -0.30 -1.06
C ILE A 80 -0.66 1.05 -1.66
N ALA A 81 -1.95 1.39 -1.67
CA ALA A 81 -2.47 2.60 -2.30
C ALA A 81 -1.85 3.88 -1.69
N VAL A 82 -1.66 3.91 -0.37
CA VAL A 82 -1.05 5.08 0.32
C VAL A 82 0.45 5.19 0.07
N GLN A 83 1.08 4.15 -0.48
CA GLN A 83 2.48 4.17 -0.85
C GLN A 83 2.61 4.62 -2.30
N THR A 84 3.62 5.46 -2.57
CA THR A 84 4.03 5.81 -3.94
C THR A 84 2.89 6.31 -4.84
N ASN A 85 1.95 7.10 -4.29
CA ASN A 85 0.79 7.66 -5.01
C ASN A 85 -0.14 6.62 -5.63
N GLY A 86 -0.31 5.47 -4.99
CA GLY A 86 -1.15 4.40 -5.51
C GLY A 86 -0.56 3.66 -6.70
N ASN A 87 0.70 3.93 -7.07
CA ASN A 87 1.37 3.20 -8.13
C ASN A 87 2.01 1.93 -7.59
N PHE A 88 1.31 0.80 -7.70
CA PHE A 88 1.82 -0.49 -7.24
C PHE A 88 3.17 -0.87 -7.87
N ARG A 89 3.44 -0.46 -9.13
CA ARG A 89 4.72 -0.74 -9.79
C ARG A 89 5.87 -0.09 -9.02
N ASN A 90 5.67 1.12 -8.53
CA ASN A 90 6.64 1.78 -7.66
C ASN A 90 6.80 1.02 -6.34
N VAL A 91 5.70 0.60 -5.70
CA VAL A 91 5.75 -0.23 -4.48
C VAL A 91 6.59 -1.50 -4.67
N LEU A 92 6.43 -2.16 -5.82
CA LEU A 92 7.17 -3.36 -6.22
C LEU A 92 8.64 -3.06 -6.58
N ASN A 93 8.92 -1.92 -7.22
CA ASN A 93 10.29 -1.48 -7.50
C ASN A 93 11.07 -1.22 -6.20
N TYR A 94 10.42 -0.67 -5.17
CA TYR A 94 10.99 -0.60 -3.81
C TYR A 94 11.11 -1.97 -3.13
N ASN A 95 10.37 -2.98 -3.59
CA ASN A 95 10.37 -4.35 -3.06
C ASN A 95 11.48 -5.24 -3.64
N ASN A 96 12.25 -4.79 -4.64
CA ASN A 96 13.44 -5.50 -5.12
C ASN A 96 14.61 -5.41 -4.10
N ASN A 97 14.39 -6.05 -2.95
CA ASN A 97 15.27 -6.87 -2.10
C ASN A 97 16.73 -6.48 -1.77
N ASN A 98 17.31 -5.34 -2.18
CA ASN A 98 18.74 -5.12 -1.91
C ASN A 98 19.22 -3.66 -1.74
N LYS A 99 18.33 -2.68 -1.57
CA LYS A 99 18.75 -1.31 -1.23
C LYS A 99 18.43 -1.00 0.24
N PRO A 100 19.27 -1.41 1.21
CA PRO A 100 19.10 -1.03 2.61
C PRO A 100 19.46 0.44 2.85
N TYR A 101 19.85 1.18 1.81
CA TYR A 101 20.38 2.53 1.88
C TYR A 101 19.45 3.51 1.16
N PHE A 102 19.12 4.59 1.86
CA PHE A 102 18.35 5.69 1.30
C PHE A 102 19.14 6.98 1.50
N SER A 103 19.18 7.83 0.49
CA SER A 103 19.67 9.19 0.63
C SER A 103 18.62 10.01 1.38
N SER A 104 19.05 10.81 2.36
CA SER A 104 18.20 11.83 2.96
C SER A 104 17.72 12.80 1.88
N THR A 105 16.66 13.54 2.18
CA THR A 105 16.04 14.53 1.27
C THR A 105 17.04 15.57 0.76
N ASN A 106 18.17 15.76 1.45
CA ASN A 106 19.22 16.70 1.08
C ASN A 106 20.37 16.06 0.26
N GLY A 107 20.32 14.76 -0.02
CA GLY A 107 21.35 14.02 -0.78
C GLY A 107 22.70 13.84 -0.08
N ILE A 108 22.85 14.37 1.15
CA ILE A 108 24.11 14.41 1.88
C ILE A 108 24.23 13.23 2.87
N ASP A 109 23.14 12.83 3.52
CA ASP A 109 23.20 11.80 4.55
C ASP A 109 22.61 10.49 4.04
N TRP A 110 23.29 9.38 4.30
CA TRP A 110 22.77 8.05 3.99
C TRP A 110 22.21 7.41 5.25
N ILE A 111 21.03 6.82 5.14
CA ILE A 111 20.41 6.05 6.23
C ILE A 111 20.30 4.59 5.84
N LYS A 112 20.57 3.70 6.81
CA LYS A 112 20.43 2.26 6.66
C LYS A 112 19.16 1.77 7.32
N SER A 113 18.34 0.98 6.62
CA SER A 113 17.21 0.28 7.24
C SER A 113 17.68 -0.93 8.05
N GLU A 114 17.09 -1.08 9.21
CA GLU A 114 17.20 -2.24 10.09
C GLU A 114 15.77 -2.71 10.42
N LYS A 115 15.53 -4.02 10.33
CA LYS A 115 14.25 -4.61 10.76
C LYS A 115 14.31 -4.87 12.26
N ILE A 116 13.34 -4.34 12.99
CA ILE A 116 13.14 -4.67 14.40
C ILE A 116 11.90 -5.53 14.50
N ASP A 117 12.08 -6.78 14.89
CA ASP A 117 11.00 -7.73 15.04
C ASP A 117 10.02 -7.28 16.13
N LEU A 118 8.74 -7.30 15.80
CA LEU A 118 7.61 -7.11 16.71
C LEU A 118 6.98 -8.45 17.09
N SER A 119 7.10 -9.44 16.19
CA SER A 119 6.71 -10.84 16.39
C SER A 119 7.46 -11.71 15.37
N GLU A 120 7.22 -13.03 15.37
CA GLU A 120 7.76 -13.95 14.36
C GLU A 120 7.45 -13.54 12.92
N TYR A 121 6.33 -12.84 12.69
CA TYR A 121 5.87 -12.50 11.35
C TYR A 121 5.99 -11.00 11.01
N PHE A 122 6.04 -10.13 12.02
CA PHE A 122 5.96 -8.67 11.83
C PHE A 122 7.18 -7.95 12.38
N TYR A 123 7.52 -6.85 11.73
CA TYR A 123 8.64 -6.00 12.09
C TYR A 123 8.29 -4.52 11.87
N LYS A 124 9.07 -3.64 12.49
CA LYS A 124 9.12 -2.21 12.16
C LYS A 124 10.46 -1.86 11.54
N ILE A 125 10.49 -0.76 10.80
CA ILE A 125 11.72 -0.25 10.20
C ILE A 125 12.36 0.74 11.17
N LYS A 126 13.63 0.52 11.50
CA LYS A 126 14.48 1.52 12.16
C LYS A 126 15.52 2.01 11.17
N TRP A 127 15.75 3.31 11.18
CA TRP A 127 16.75 3.95 10.34
C TRP A 127 17.96 4.33 11.17
N ASN A 128 19.12 3.79 10.81
CA ASN A 128 20.39 4.15 11.41
C ASN A 128 21.12 5.12 10.47
N GLU A 129 21.50 6.28 10.99
CA GLU A 129 22.34 7.23 10.25
C GLU A 129 23.72 6.65 10.03
N ILE A 130 24.22 6.79 8.80
CA ILE A 130 25.57 6.38 8.46
C ILE A 130 26.41 7.65 8.41
N ILE A 131 27.34 7.77 9.36
CA ILE A 131 28.35 8.81 9.32
C ILE A 131 29.23 8.53 8.10
N TYR A 132 29.41 9.55 7.25
CA TYR A 132 30.21 9.49 6.01
C TYR A 132 31.50 8.68 6.23
N SER A 133 31.60 7.54 5.55
CA SER A 133 32.78 6.68 5.58
C SER A 133 33.30 6.44 4.17
N VAL A 134 34.57 6.04 4.04
CA VAL A 134 35.20 5.69 2.75
C VAL A 134 34.41 4.59 2.01
N GLU A 135 33.64 3.76 2.71
CA GLU A 135 32.78 2.73 2.11
C GLU A 135 31.52 3.32 1.45
N LEU A 136 30.99 4.44 1.95
CA LEU A 136 29.88 5.16 1.31
C LEU A 136 30.32 5.84 0.02
N GLU A 137 31.53 6.40 -0.04
CA GLU A 137 32.06 6.97 -1.29
C GLU A 137 32.24 5.89 -2.36
N LYS A 138 32.69 4.69 -1.96
CA LYS A 138 32.76 3.52 -2.85
C LYS A 138 31.38 3.08 -3.35
N LEU A 139 30.35 3.11 -2.50
CA LEU A 139 28.97 2.81 -2.91
C LEU A 139 28.42 3.91 -3.84
N ARG A 140 28.70 5.18 -3.56
CA ARG A 140 28.28 6.33 -4.38
C ARG A 140 28.88 6.25 -5.78
N ILE A 141 30.18 5.99 -5.89
CA ILE A 141 30.89 5.80 -7.17
C ILE A 141 30.26 4.63 -7.94
N LYS A 142 30.05 3.49 -7.27
CA LYS A 142 29.44 2.31 -7.90
C LYS A 142 28.00 2.53 -8.36
N PHE A 143 27.21 3.33 -7.64
CA PHE A 143 25.86 3.72 -8.06
C PHE A 143 25.89 4.66 -9.27
N ASN A 144 26.80 5.63 -9.30
CA ASN A 144 26.92 6.58 -10.40
C ASN A 144 27.47 5.94 -11.69
N GLU A 145 28.36 4.94 -11.58
CA GLU A 145 28.86 4.18 -12.73
C GLU A 145 27.74 3.36 -13.39
N VAL A 146 26.84 2.76 -12.60
CA VAL A 146 25.67 2.03 -13.11
C VAL A 146 24.62 2.96 -13.75
N SER A 147 24.53 4.21 -13.32
CA SER A 147 23.67 5.21 -13.95
C SER A 147 24.25 5.69 -15.30
N ALA A 148 25.57 5.94 -15.35
CA ALA A 148 26.25 6.47 -16.54
C ALA A 148 26.36 5.47 -17.70
N GLU A 149 26.35 4.15 -17.44
CA GLU A 149 26.29 3.13 -18.50
C GLU A 149 24.89 3.01 -19.13
N ASN A 150 23.82 3.42 -18.43
CA ASN A 150 22.45 3.38 -18.96
C ASN A 150 22.05 4.64 -19.72
N ASP A 151 22.76 5.76 -19.54
CA ASP A 151 22.43 7.04 -20.18
C ASP A 151 22.96 7.16 -21.64
N ASN A 152 23.74 6.20 -22.12
CA ASN A 152 24.33 6.24 -23.47
C ASN A 152 23.66 5.32 -24.52
N GLU A 153 22.58 4.61 -24.18
CA GLU A 153 21.71 3.95 -25.17
C GLU A 153 20.30 4.55 -25.10
N VAL A 154 20.08 5.62 -25.87
CA VAL A 154 18.73 5.98 -26.34
C VAL A 154 18.34 4.94 -27.40
N SER A 155 18.03 3.73 -26.96
CA SER A 155 17.23 2.80 -27.74
C SER A 155 15.78 3.02 -27.36
N THR A 156 14.95 3.42 -28.33
CA THR A 156 13.48 3.38 -28.27
C THR A 156 12.97 1.93 -28.26
N GLU A 157 13.57 1.06 -27.47
CA GLU A 157 13.00 -0.23 -27.15
C GLU A 157 12.03 0.00 -26.01
N THR A 158 10.75 -0.21 -26.31
CA THR A 158 9.72 -0.42 -25.30
C THR A 158 10.30 -1.27 -24.19
N VAL A 159 10.52 -0.67 -23.02
CA VAL A 159 10.87 -1.41 -21.80
C VAL A 159 9.72 -2.38 -21.57
N ASN A 160 9.89 -3.61 -22.06
CA ASN A 160 9.15 -4.76 -21.60
C ASN A 160 9.59 -4.91 -20.16
N VAL A 161 8.86 -4.24 -19.26
CA VAL A 161 8.93 -4.53 -17.83
C VAL A 161 8.57 -5.99 -17.74
N ASP A 162 9.58 -6.85 -17.61
CA ASP A 162 9.41 -8.27 -17.39
C ASP A 162 8.69 -8.40 -16.05
N PHE A 163 7.36 -8.49 -16.09
CA PHE A 163 6.49 -8.76 -14.94
C PHE A 163 6.75 -10.21 -14.52
N ASN A 164 7.94 -10.47 -13.99
CA ASN A 164 8.16 -11.68 -13.24
C ASN A 164 7.25 -11.57 -12.00
N ASP A 165 6.12 -12.27 -12.02
CA ASP A 165 5.10 -12.45 -10.96
C ASP A 165 5.65 -12.85 -9.57
N LYS A 166 6.97 -12.90 -9.42
CA LYS A 166 7.68 -13.40 -8.24
C LYS A 166 7.80 -12.41 -7.09
N ASN A 167 7.45 -11.13 -7.27
CA ASN A 167 7.72 -10.11 -6.24
C ASN A 167 6.45 -9.43 -5.70
N LEU A 168 5.39 -10.17 -5.40
CA LEU A 168 4.31 -9.64 -4.55
C LEU A 168 4.89 -9.17 -3.20
N ILE A 169 4.56 -7.94 -2.81
CA ILE A 169 4.98 -7.39 -1.53
C ILE A 169 4.16 -8.02 -0.40
N GLY A 170 4.84 -8.55 0.61
CA GLY A 170 4.16 -9.16 1.76
C GLY A 170 3.36 -8.14 2.57
N PHE A 171 2.24 -8.59 3.17
CA PHE A 171 1.43 -7.75 4.07
C PHE A 171 2.26 -7.11 5.18
N GLN A 172 3.23 -7.85 5.74
CA GLN A 172 4.04 -7.37 6.84
C GLN A 172 4.99 -6.26 6.39
N THR A 173 5.50 -6.36 5.14
CA THR A 173 6.32 -5.33 4.54
C THR A 173 5.52 -4.05 4.28
N VAL A 174 4.33 -4.14 3.69
CA VAL A 174 3.52 -2.93 3.48
C VAL A 174 3.07 -2.31 4.79
N LEU A 175 2.73 -3.12 5.80
CA LEU A 175 2.38 -2.61 7.12
C LEU A 175 3.57 -1.85 7.75
N ALA A 176 4.77 -2.44 7.71
CA ALA A 176 5.97 -1.79 8.23
C ALA A 176 6.30 -0.46 7.52
N ARG A 177 5.98 -0.36 6.22
CA ARG A 177 6.16 0.88 5.44
C ARG A 177 5.13 1.94 5.79
N VAL A 178 3.86 1.59 5.94
CA VAL A 178 2.84 2.59 6.36
C VAL A 178 3.01 3.04 7.81
N MET A 179 3.76 2.30 8.62
CA MET A 179 4.17 2.71 9.96
C MET A 179 5.48 3.51 9.99
N ASP A 180 6.16 3.71 8.87
CA ASP A 180 7.45 4.41 8.82
C ASP A 180 7.28 5.91 8.54
N PRO A 181 7.47 6.79 9.55
CA PRO A 181 7.33 8.23 9.38
C PRO A 181 8.57 8.89 8.77
N LYS A 182 9.66 8.16 8.47
CA LYS A 182 10.90 8.80 7.98
C LYS A 182 11.00 8.79 6.46
N VAL A 183 10.74 7.65 5.82
CA VAL A 183 10.99 7.46 4.38
C VAL A 183 9.71 7.16 3.62
N PHE A 184 8.90 6.23 4.11
CA PHE A 184 7.74 5.76 3.33
C PHE A 184 6.52 6.66 3.47
N MET A 185 6.21 7.16 4.67
CA MET A 185 5.04 8.01 4.96
C MET A 185 5.39 9.48 5.22
N ASN A 186 6.54 9.94 4.73
CA ASN A 186 6.98 11.34 4.82
C ASN A 186 7.44 11.83 3.44
N ARG A 187 6.59 11.60 2.44
CA ARG A 187 6.85 12.00 1.05
C ARG A 187 6.20 13.34 0.72
N TYR A 188 5.12 13.66 1.41
CA TYR A 188 4.38 14.90 1.26
C TYR A 188 4.30 15.63 2.59
N GLU A 189 4.24 16.96 2.52
CA GLU A 189 4.00 17.78 3.69
C GLU A 189 2.65 17.43 4.33
N GLY A 190 2.64 17.24 5.65
CA GLY A 190 1.44 16.87 6.41
C GLY A 190 1.07 15.38 6.37
N GLN A 191 1.82 14.55 5.64
CA GLN A 191 1.60 13.10 5.63
C GLN A 191 1.89 12.50 7.02
N LYS A 192 1.05 11.55 7.47
CA LYS A 192 1.19 10.90 8.78
C LYS A 192 1.35 9.39 8.62
N ALA A 193 2.31 8.82 9.34
CA ALA A 193 2.46 7.38 9.46
C ALA A 193 1.40 6.78 10.39
N LEU A 194 1.06 5.52 10.15
CA LEU A 194 0.20 4.73 11.00
C LEU A 194 0.91 4.40 12.31
N GLU A 195 0.32 4.82 13.43
CA GLU A 195 0.79 4.47 14.76
C GLU A 195 -0.12 3.39 15.37
N LEU A 196 0.49 2.32 15.88
CA LEU A 196 -0.20 1.19 16.48
C LEU A 196 0.28 0.99 17.91
N THR A 197 -0.68 0.86 18.82
CA THR A 197 -0.42 0.35 20.17
C THR A 197 -0.03 -1.14 20.12
N ASN A 198 0.55 -1.65 21.20
CA ASN A 198 0.88 -3.07 21.29
C ASN A 198 -0.37 -3.95 21.13
N ASP A 199 -1.50 -3.55 21.71
CA ASP A 199 -2.76 -4.30 21.63
C ASP A 199 -3.30 -4.32 20.20
N GLU A 200 -3.29 -3.19 19.51
CA GLU A 200 -3.69 -3.10 18.10
C GLU A 200 -2.80 -3.96 17.20
N MET A 201 -1.49 -3.94 17.44
CA MET A 201 -0.56 -4.82 16.72
C MET A 201 -0.89 -6.30 16.94
N GLN A 202 -1.24 -6.70 18.17
CA GLN A 202 -1.66 -8.07 18.45
C GLN A 202 -2.98 -8.43 17.75
N ASN A 203 -3.94 -7.50 17.67
CA ASN A 203 -5.19 -7.69 16.92
C ASN A 203 -4.88 -7.94 15.43
N ILE A 204 -3.97 -7.15 14.84
CA ILE A 204 -3.50 -7.30 13.45
C ILE A 204 -2.85 -8.65 13.21
N ILE A 205 -1.94 -9.07 14.10
CA ILE A 205 -1.26 -10.36 14.00
C ILE A 205 -2.29 -11.50 14.00
N ARG A 206 -3.24 -11.50 14.94
CA ARG A 206 -4.26 -12.55 15.06
C ARG A 206 -5.12 -12.67 13.80
N ILE A 207 -5.67 -11.56 13.30
CA ILE A 207 -6.49 -11.57 12.09
C ILE A 207 -5.67 -12.01 10.87
N HIS A 208 -4.42 -11.57 10.74
CA HIS A 208 -3.55 -12.02 9.64
C HIS A 208 -3.36 -13.54 9.63
N LEU A 209 -3.07 -14.14 10.80
CA LEU A 209 -2.90 -15.59 10.93
C LEU A 209 -4.19 -16.35 10.62
N ILE A 210 -5.31 -15.94 11.23
CA ILE A 210 -6.63 -16.53 11.01
C ILE A 210 -7.02 -16.44 9.52
N ARG A 211 -6.80 -15.29 8.89
CA ARG A 211 -7.07 -15.07 7.47
C ARG A 211 -6.24 -16.02 6.60
N ASN A 212 -4.96 -16.19 6.89
CA ASN A 212 -4.10 -17.09 6.10
C ASN A 212 -4.62 -18.53 6.15
N GLU A 213 -5.08 -19.00 7.31
CA GLU A 213 -5.73 -20.31 7.40
C GLU A 213 -7.03 -20.38 6.58
N TYR A 214 -7.85 -19.33 6.63
CA TYR A 214 -9.11 -19.25 5.91
C TYR A 214 -8.96 -19.28 4.39
N VAL A 215 -7.97 -18.56 3.85
CA VAL A 215 -7.67 -18.47 2.42
C VAL A 215 -7.05 -19.76 1.89
N HIS A 216 -6.18 -20.41 2.66
CA HIS A 216 -5.52 -21.65 2.23
C HIS A 216 -6.35 -22.91 2.51
N PHE A 217 -7.57 -22.76 3.04
CA PHE A 217 -8.46 -23.88 3.38
C PHE A 217 -7.75 -25.00 4.16
N LYS A 218 -6.83 -24.64 5.06
CA LYS A 218 -6.06 -25.61 5.83
C LYS A 218 -7.05 -26.46 6.66
N PRO A 219 -7.08 -27.80 6.48
CA PRO A 219 -7.95 -28.65 7.30
C PRO A 219 -7.57 -28.53 8.76
N GLN A 220 -8.50 -28.08 9.60
CA GLN A 220 -8.24 -27.82 11.01
C GLN A 220 -9.54 -27.93 11.83
N LEU A 221 -9.39 -28.26 13.11
CA LEU A 221 -10.48 -28.31 14.10
C LEU A 221 -10.43 -27.09 15.03
N ASN A 222 -10.21 -25.90 14.45
CA ASN A 222 -10.10 -24.67 15.23
C ASN A 222 -11.48 -24.07 15.51
N VAL A 223 -11.71 -23.66 16.75
CA VAL A 223 -12.92 -22.92 17.16
C VAL A 223 -12.49 -21.48 17.45
N TYR A 224 -13.05 -20.53 16.70
CA TYR A 224 -12.78 -19.11 16.88
C TYR A 224 -13.97 -18.42 17.54
N ASN A 225 -13.68 -17.58 18.54
CA ASN A 225 -14.69 -16.71 19.14
C ASN A 225 -15.00 -15.55 18.17
N ILE A 226 -16.23 -15.49 17.66
CA ILE A 226 -16.67 -14.44 16.73
C ILE A 226 -16.58 -13.04 17.35
N ASN A 227 -16.83 -12.90 18.66
CA ASN A 227 -16.72 -11.60 19.33
C ASN A 227 -15.28 -11.13 19.38
N GLN A 228 -14.31 -12.05 19.51
CA GLN A 228 -12.89 -11.71 19.42
C GLN A 228 -12.51 -11.30 18.00
N ILE A 229 -12.98 -12.03 16.97
CA ILE A 229 -12.76 -11.66 15.57
C ILE A 229 -13.31 -10.26 15.30
N LYS A 230 -14.55 -9.99 15.71
CA LYS A 230 -15.20 -8.68 15.62
C LYS A 230 -14.33 -7.59 16.24
N HIS A 231 -13.94 -7.76 17.49
CA HIS A 231 -13.05 -6.83 18.20
C HIS A 231 -11.75 -6.58 17.42
N ASP A 232 -11.09 -7.63 16.95
CA ASP A 232 -9.82 -7.49 16.25
C ASP A 232 -9.99 -6.81 14.87
N LEU A 233 -11.13 -7.00 14.20
CA LEU A 233 -11.49 -6.32 12.95
C LEU A 233 -11.76 -4.82 13.15
N GLN A 234 -12.14 -4.36 14.34
CA GLN A 234 -12.26 -2.92 14.63
C GLN A 234 -10.90 -2.22 14.42
N THR A 235 -9.80 -2.85 14.83
CA THR A 235 -8.46 -2.30 14.61
C THR A 235 -8.17 -2.14 13.11
N TYR A 236 -8.60 -3.09 12.27
CA TYR A 236 -8.42 -2.95 10.81
C TYR A 236 -9.21 -1.77 10.26
N LEU A 237 -10.48 -1.63 10.63
CA LEU A 237 -11.32 -0.53 10.16
C LEU A 237 -10.77 0.82 10.62
N LYS A 238 -10.32 0.92 11.87
CA LYS A 238 -9.62 2.11 12.39
C LYS A 238 -8.37 2.44 11.55
N CYS A 239 -7.54 1.45 11.23
CA CYS A 239 -6.34 1.67 10.43
C CYS A 239 -6.68 2.09 8.99
N ILE A 240 -7.69 1.47 8.37
CA ILE A 240 -8.18 1.85 7.05
C ILE A 240 -8.67 3.30 7.08
N TYR A 241 -9.50 3.66 8.07
CA TYR A 241 -10.03 5.00 8.23
C TYR A 241 -8.91 6.03 8.35
N PHE A 242 -7.95 5.79 9.26
CA PHE A 242 -6.79 6.66 9.42
C PHE A 242 -6.02 6.84 8.10
N LEU A 243 -5.69 5.74 7.41
CA LEU A 243 -4.93 5.80 6.17
C LEU A 243 -5.67 6.54 5.07
N VAL A 244 -6.99 6.41 4.97
CA VAL A 244 -7.79 7.07 3.94
C VAL A 244 -8.03 8.55 4.24
N PHE A 245 -8.37 8.89 5.48
CA PHE A 245 -8.90 10.22 5.82
C PHE A 245 -7.96 11.10 6.64
N GLU A 246 -7.02 10.52 7.39
CA GLU A 246 -6.18 11.27 8.35
C GLU A 246 -4.70 11.29 7.98
N SER A 247 -4.24 10.33 7.18
CA SER A 247 -2.84 10.21 6.80
C SER A 247 -2.39 11.21 5.73
N HIS A 248 -3.35 11.84 5.02
CA HIS A 248 -3.12 12.71 3.87
C HIS A 248 -2.30 12.07 2.73
N SER A 249 -2.27 10.73 2.66
CA SER A 249 -1.46 9.99 1.67
C SER A 249 -2.20 9.69 0.37
N LEU A 250 -3.54 9.67 0.38
CA LEU A 250 -4.39 9.37 -0.78
C LEU A 250 -4.93 10.66 -1.41
N ILE A 251 -4.07 11.36 -2.13
CA ILE A 251 -4.41 12.66 -2.74
C ILE A 251 -5.38 12.48 -3.91
N HIS A 252 -5.25 11.39 -4.68
CA HIS A 252 -5.98 11.16 -5.93
C HIS A 252 -7.38 10.57 -5.76
N LEU A 253 -7.77 10.20 -4.54
CA LEU A 253 -9.08 9.60 -4.28
C LEU A 253 -10.16 10.69 -4.41
N ASN A 254 -11.10 10.49 -5.31
CA ASN A 254 -12.15 11.46 -5.60
C ASN A 254 -13.19 11.52 -4.46
N HIS A 255 -14.11 12.49 -4.54
CA HIS A 255 -15.09 12.73 -3.49
C HIS A 255 -16.09 11.57 -3.33
N GLU A 256 -16.54 10.96 -4.43
CA GLU A 256 -17.52 9.86 -4.42
C GLU A 256 -16.92 8.59 -3.80
N GLU A 257 -15.68 8.26 -4.15
CA GLU A 257 -14.93 7.14 -3.62
C GLU A 257 -14.68 7.29 -2.11
N LYS A 258 -14.36 8.52 -1.66
CA LYS A 258 -14.22 8.84 -0.23
C LYS A 258 -15.52 8.60 0.54
N ILE A 259 -16.65 9.02 -0.02
CA ILE A 259 -17.97 8.77 0.59
C ILE A 259 -18.22 7.26 0.65
N LEU A 260 -18.02 6.54 -0.45
CA LEU A 260 -18.28 5.11 -0.51
C LEU A 260 -17.43 4.32 0.49
N LEU A 261 -16.15 4.65 0.64
CA LEU A 261 -15.28 4.05 1.65
C LEU A 261 -15.80 4.34 3.06
N LYS A 262 -16.16 5.59 3.33
CA LYS A 262 -16.65 6.02 4.64
C LYS A 262 -17.94 5.28 5.02
N ASP A 263 -18.92 5.25 4.12
CA ASP A 263 -20.20 4.58 4.34
C ASP A 263 -20.01 3.08 4.63
N ASN A 264 -19.14 2.42 3.88
CA ASN A 264 -18.84 1.00 4.13
C ASN A 264 -18.18 0.77 5.48
N ILE A 265 -17.22 1.61 5.86
CA ILE A 265 -16.55 1.53 7.16
C ILE A 265 -17.58 1.69 8.28
N GLU A 266 -18.43 2.71 8.22
CA GLU A 266 -19.46 2.98 9.24
C GLU A 266 -20.47 1.83 9.37
N ILE A 267 -20.92 1.24 8.24
CA ILE A 267 -21.81 0.07 8.26
C ILE A 267 -21.13 -1.13 8.93
N LEU A 268 -19.87 -1.40 8.58
CA LEU A 268 -19.11 -2.51 9.14
C LEU A 268 -18.85 -2.32 10.64
N GLU A 269 -18.46 -1.10 11.06
CA GLU A 269 -18.26 -0.77 12.47
C GLU A 269 -19.53 -0.98 13.29
N LYS A 270 -20.67 -0.48 12.81
CA LYS A 270 -21.96 -0.67 13.47
C LYS A 270 -22.31 -2.15 13.64
N ALA A 271 -22.06 -2.96 12.61
CA ALA A 271 -22.35 -4.40 12.66
C ALA A 271 -21.38 -5.21 13.53
N ILE A 272 -20.13 -4.74 13.65
CA ILE A 272 -19.12 -5.31 14.54
C ILE A 272 -19.45 -5.00 16.00
N ASN A 273 -19.97 -3.81 16.28
CA ASN A 273 -20.34 -3.34 17.63
C ASN A 273 -21.70 -3.88 18.12
N ALA A 274 -22.56 -4.36 17.23
CA ALA A 274 -23.84 -4.99 17.55
C ALA A 274 -23.67 -6.44 18.01
#